data_AF-A0A7W0RA92-F1
#
_entry.id   AF-A0A7W0RA92-F1
#
_cell.length_a   1.000
_cell.length_b   1.000
_cell.length_c   1.000
_cell.angle_alpha   90.00
_cell.angle_beta   90.00
_cell.angle_gamma   90.00
#
_symmetry.space_group_name_H-M   'P 1'
#
loop_
_entity.id
_entity.type
_entity.pdbx_description
1 polymer ?
#
loop_
_entity_poly.entity_id
_entity_poly.type
_entity_poly.pdbx_seq_one_letter_code
_entity_poly.pdbx_strand_id
1 'polypeptide(L)'
;ARHYEAWSFRSFEEGTEAYRLLEQAGAAPDVARLSDTHETRLSKALAARGGVGERSADAYLRLRGHEDGCLAFAGFEGAPDDVARRRGRTAGLLRAAGGVALGRGPGRSWLKARFSAPYLRDEMLDRGVMVETLETATTWSNLHHLYAAVAGALRESLAARGTPPLVMCHVSHLYGAGASLYFTFIARLQGEAPLDQWWAAKSAGCDAILSSGGTISHHHAVGRDHTPWMGREVGELGLDVLRAAKERLDPDGIMNPGKLIPE
;
A
#
# COMPACT_ATOMS: atom_id res chain seq x y z
N ALA A 1 -9.71 -17.32 18.69
CA ALA A 1 -8.36 -17.69 18.22
C ALA A 1 -7.83 -16.61 17.28
N ARG A 2 -6.52 -16.34 17.32
CA ARG A 2 -5.84 -15.36 16.46
C ARG A 2 -4.67 -16.02 15.76
N HIS A 3 -4.68 -16.03 14.42
CA HIS A 3 -3.66 -16.69 13.61
C HIS A 3 -3.15 -15.76 12.52
N TYR A 4 -1.86 -15.43 12.57
CA TYR A 4 -1.19 -14.62 11.55
C TYR A 4 0.00 -15.41 11.00
N GLU A 5 0.11 -15.44 9.69
CA GLU A 5 1.18 -16.12 8.97
C GLU A 5 1.62 -15.32 7.76
N ALA A 6 2.81 -15.66 7.27
CA ALA A 6 3.38 -15.05 6.08
C ALA A 6 3.60 -16.08 4.97
N TRP A 7 3.63 -15.55 3.76
CA TRP A 7 3.78 -16.25 2.49
C TRP A 7 4.77 -15.49 1.62
N SER A 8 5.42 -16.18 0.70
CA SER A 8 6.27 -15.56 -0.32
C SER A 8 5.76 -15.88 -1.71
N PHE A 9 5.80 -14.91 -2.60
CA PHE A 9 5.54 -15.03 -4.05
C PHE A 9 6.77 -14.60 -4.84
N ARG A 10 6.94 -15.10 -6.06
CA ARG A 10 8.14 -14.77 -6.85
C ARG A 10 8.12 -13.35 -7.39
N SER A 11 6.92 -12.81 -7.62
CA SER A 11 6.72 -11.45 -8.07
C SER A 11 5.45 -10.83 -7.46
N PHE A 12 5.30 -9.51 -7.67
CA PHE A 12 4.12 -8.78 -7.20
C PHE A 12 2.87 -9.18 -8.00
N GLU A 13 3.04 -9.47 -9.29
CA GLU A 13 2.01 -9.99 -10.19
C GLU A 13 1.46 -11.33 -9.70
N GLU A 14 2.33 -12.28 -9.35
CA GLU A 14 1.87 -13.57 -8.81
C GLU A 14 1.12 -13.42 -7.49
N GLY A 15 1.62 -12.56 -6.58
CA GLY A 15 0.97 -12.35 -5.29
C GLY A 15 -0.38 -11.65 -5.41
N THR A 16 -0.49 -10.64 -6.27
CA THR A 16 -1.75 -9.91 -6.49
C THR A 16 -2.79 -10.80 -7.18
N GLU A 17 -2.38 -11.62 -8.14
CA GLU A 17 -3.26 -12.61 -8.78
C GLU A 17 -3.74 -13.66 -7.76
N ALA A 18 -2.86 -14.16 -6.89
CA ALA A 18 -3.26 -15.06 -5.82
C ALA A 18 -4.31 -14.42 -4.89
N TYR A 19 -4.14 -13.15 -4.55
CA TYR A 19 -5.08 -12.40 -3.71
C TYR A 19 -6.41 -12.11 -4.41
N ARG A 20 -6.39 -11.81 -5.71
CA ARG A 20 -7.61 -11.71 -6.52
C ARG A 20 -8.41 -13.00 -6.49
N LEU A 21 -7.74 -14.13 -6.72
CA LEU A 21 -8.38 -15.45 -6.72
C LEU A 21 -8.94 -15.81 -5.34
N LEU A 22 -8.24 -15.46 -4.26
CA LEU A 22 -8.74 -15.65 -2.89
C LEU A 22 -10.02 -14.87 -2.63
N GLU A 23 -10.02 -13.58 -2.97
CA GLU A 23 -11.15 -12.68 -2.76
C GLU A 23 -12.37 -13.14 -3.57
N GLN A 24 -12.18 -13.41 -4.86
CA GLN A 24 -13.27 -13.86 -5.73
C GLN A 24 -13.80 -15.27 -5.40
N ALA A 25 -12.99 -16.10 -4.74
CA ALA A 25 -13.45 -17.38 -4.21
C ALA A 25 -14.16 -17.27 -2.85
N GLY A 26 -14.24 -16.09 -2.23
CA GLY A 26 -14.72 -15.93 -0.85
C GLY A 26 -13.84 -16.66 0.16
N ALA A 27 -12.53 -16.65 -0.07
CA ALA A 27 -11.52 -17.31 0.75
C ALA A 27 -10.43 -16.35 1.26
N ALA A 28 -10.65 -15.04 1.14
CA ALA A 28 -9.75 -14.03 1.68
C ALA A 28 -9.64 -14.13 3.22
N PRO A 29 -8.44 -13.86 3.77
CA PRO A 29 -8.25 -13.75 5.21
C PRO A 29 -8.88 -12.46 5.76
N ASP A 30 -9.08 -12.36 7.08
CA ASP A 30 -9.56 -11.14 7.74
C ASP A 30 -8.57 -9.98 7.60
N VAL A 31 -7.28 -10.29 7.46
CA VAL A 31 -6.21 -9.35 7.13
C VAL A 31 -5.40 -9.93 5.98
N ALA A 32 -5.34 -9.22 4.85
CA ALA A 32 -4.46 -9.50 3.73
C ALA A 32 -3.53 -8.31 3.50
N ARG A 33 -2.23 -8.57 3.33
CA ARG A 33 -1.28 -7.55 2.86
C ARG A 33 -0.25 -8.19 1.94
N LEU A 34 0.09 -7.56 0.84
CA LEU A 34 1.16 -8.02 -0.06
C LEU A 34 2.10 -6.85 -0.33
N SER A 35 3.33 -6.98 0.14
CA SER A 35 4.41 -6.04 -0.09
C SER A 35 5.08 -6.30 -1.44
N ASP A 36 5.36 -5.25 -2.21
CA ASP A 36 6.18 -5.37 -3.41
C ASP A 36 7.62 -5.80 -3.08
N THR A 37 8.45 -6.01 -4.11
CA THR A 37 9.85 -6.42 -3.92
C THR A 37 10.67 -5.37 -3.15
N HIS A 38 10.39 -4.07 -3.31
CA HIS A 38 11.14 -3.01 -2.64
C HIS A 38 10.84 -2.97 -1.14
N GLU A 39 9.56 -3.00 -0.77
CA GLU A 39 9.11 -3.04 0.62
C GLU A 39 9.54 -4.35 1.29
N THR A 40 9.49 -5.47 0.56
CA THR A 40 9.96 -6.77 1.05
C THR A 40 11.45 -6.74 1.34
N ARG A 41 12.28 -6.19 0.44
CA ARG A 41 13.73 -6.03 0.66
C ARG A 41 14.03 -5.14 1.86
N LEU A 42 13.35 -3.99 1.99
CA LEU A 42 13.52 -3.12 3.16
C LEU A 42 13.12 -3.82 4.46
N SER A 43 11.99 -4.53 4.46
CA SER A 43 11.51 -5.28 5.62
C SER A 43 12.49 -6.36 6.05
N LYS A 44 13.08 -7.10 5.10
CA LYS A 44 14.16 -8.06 5.37
C LYS A 44 15.38 -7.37 5.96
N ALA A 45 15.84 -6.27 5.36
CA ALA A 45 17.01 -5.53 5.84
C ALA A 45 16.84 -4.99 7.27
N LEU A 46 15.65 -4.52 7.64
CA LEU A 46 15.33 -4.06 8.99
C LEU A 46 15.17 -5.21 10.00
N ALA A 47 14.71 -6.38 9.54
CA ALA A 47 14.59 -7.58 10.37
C ALA A 47 15.93 -8.28 10.60
N ALA A 48 16.90 -8.08 9.69
CA ALA A 48 18.18 -8.76 9.70
C ALA A 48 19.00 -8.45 10.95
N ARG A 49 19.06 -9.44 11.83
CA ARG A 49 19.94 -9.46 13.02
C ARG A 49 21.04 -10.53 12.89
N GLY A 50 21.25 -11.09 11.69
CA GLY A 50 22.41 -11.93 11.37
C GLY A 50 22.39 -13.33 12.00
N GLY A 51 21.21 -13.81 12.42
CA GLY A 51 21.05 -15.10 13.10
C GLY A 51 21.18 -16.31 12.18
N VAL A 52 21.52 -17.48 12.75
CA VAL A 52 21.63 -18.76 12.00
C VAL A 52 20.32 -19.15 11.32
N GLY A 53 19.16 -18.90 11.96
CA GLY A 53 17.83 -19.21 11.40
C GLY A 53 17.39 -18.32 10.24
N GLU A 54 18.04 -17.18 10.04
CA GLU A 54 17.77 -16.28 8.92
C GLU A 54 18.46 -16.77 7.64
N ARG A 55 19.72 -17.23 7.76
CA ARG A 55 20.48 -17.81 6.65
C ARG A 55 19.80 -19.04 6.04
N SER A 56 19.14 -19.86 6.87
CA SER A 56 18.40 -21.04 6.38
C SER A 56 17.09 -20.66 5.68
N ALA A 57 16.40 -19.61 6.13
CA ALA A 57 15.20 -19.10 5.48
C ALA A 57 15.53 -18.51 4.10
N ASP A 58 16.61 -17.74 3.98
CA ASP A 58 17.06 -17.17 2.71
C ASP A 58 17.50 -18.26 1.72
N ALA A 59 18.25 -19.26 2.20
CA ALA A 59 18.62 -20.40 1.37
C ALA A 59 17.38 -21.17 0.88
N TYR A 60 16.39 -21.36 1.74
CA TYR A 60 15.12 -21.99 1.37
C TYR A 60 14.35 -21.17 0.32
N LEU A 61 14.24 -19.86 0.49
CA LEU A 61 13.59 -18.98 -0.49
C LEU A 61 14.33 -19.01 -1.83
N ARG A 62 15.66 -18.97 -1.83
CA ARG A 62 16.49 -19.06 -3.04
C ARG A 62 16.27 -20.38 -3.78
N LEU A 63 16.27 -21.51 -3.07
CA LEU A 63 15.99 -22.83 -3.66
C LEU A 63 14.61 -22.91 -4.31
N ARG A 64 13.67 -22.07 -3.90
CA ARG A 64 12.32 -22.00 -4.45
C ARG A 64 12.17 -20.92 -5.53
N GLY A 65 13.18 -20.07 -5.76
CA GLY A 65 13.13 -18.94 -6.69
C GLY A 65 12.43 -17.69 -6.13
N HIS A 66 12.43 -17.51 -4.81
CA HIS A 66 11.77 -16.41 -4.09
C HIS A 66 12.77 -15.47 -3.38
N GLU A 67 14.06 -15.47 -3.75
CA GLU A 67 15.08 -14.61 -3.12
C GLU A 67 14.69 -13.12 -3.17
N ASP A 68 14.25 -12.66 -4.33
CA ASP A 68 13.77 -11.31 -4.63
C ASP A 68 12.23 -11.21 -4.64
N GLY A 69 11.59 -12.19 -4.00
CA GLY A 69 10.14 -12.30 -3.96
C GLY A 69 9.43 -11.21 -3.14
N CYS A 70 8.11 -11.30 -3.15
CA CYS A 70 7.18 -10.43 -2.44
C CYS A 70 6.66 -11.12 -1.17
N LEU A 71 6.57 -10.37 -0.07
CA LEU A 71 6.07 -10.85 1.21
C LEU A 71 4.56 -10.62 1.34
N ALA A 72 3.83 -11.70 1.56
CA ALA A 72 2.39 -11.71 1.79
C ALA A 72 2.06 -12.06 3.25
N PHE A 73 1.02 -11.47 3.80
CA PHE A 73 0.50 -11.75 5.14
C PHE A 73 -0.98 -12.13 5.07
N ALA A 74 -1.34 -13.17 5.83
CA ALA A 74 -2.71 -13.61 6.03
C ALA A 74 -3.01 -13.71 7.54
N GLY A 75 -4.04 -12.99 7.99
CA GLY A 75 -4.53 -12.97 9.36
C GLY A 75 -5.96 -13.50 9.48
N PHE A 76 -6.20 -14.34 10.48
CA PHE A 76 -7.50 -14.94 10.77
C PHE A 76 -7.85 -14.77 12.25
N GLU A 77 -9.06 -14.32 12.52
CA GLU A 77 -9.59 -14.11 13.86
C GLU A 77 -11.01 -14.70 13.96
N GLY A 78 -11.32 -15.36 15.07
CA GLY A 78 -12.62 -16.00 15.29
C GLY A 78 -12.58 -17.29 16.09
N ALA A 79 -13.62 -18.10 16.02
CA ALA A 79 -13.68 -19.40 16.69
C ALA A 79 -12.58 -20.34 16.14
N PRO A 80 -11.92 -21.17 16.98
CA PRO A 80 -10.80 -22.01 16.56
C PRO A 80 -11.08 -22.89 15.33
N ASP A 81 -12.21 -23.59 15.30
CA ASP A 81 -12.57 -24.50 14.21
C ASP A 81 -12.82 -23.75 12.90
N ASP A 82 -13.48 -22.60 12.99
CA ASP A 82 -13.73 -21.74 11.84
C ASP A 82 -12.43 -21.14 11.28
N VAL A 83 -11.53 -20.67 12.15
CA VAL A 83 -10.19 -20.20 11.74
C VAL A 83 -9.42 -21.31 11.05
N ALA A 84 -9.42 -22.54 11.60
CA ALA A 84 -8.73 -23.67 10.99
C ALA A 84 -9.26 -24.00 9.59
N ARG A 85 -10.60 -24.00 9.42
CA ARG A 85 -11.27 -24.23 8.14
C ARG A 85 -10.97 -23.14 7.10
N ARG A 86 -11.16 -21.87 7.46
CA ARG A 86 -10.89 -20.72 6.56
C ARG A 86 -9.43 -20.70 6.13
N ARG A 87 -8.52 -20.82 7.09
CA ARG A 87 -7.07 -20.89 6.82
C ARG A 87 -6.72 -22.06 5.91
N GLY A 88 -7.29 -23.25 6.12
CA GLY A 88 -7.05 -24.42 5.27
C GLY A 88 -7.38 -24.15 3.80
N ARG A 89 -8.53 -23.51 3.55
CA ARG A 89 -8.96 -23.10 2.21
C ARG A 89 -8.03 -22.06 1.59
N THR A 90 -7.72 -20.98 2.31
CA THR A 90 -6.80 -19.92 1.85
C THR A 90 -5.42 -20.50 1.53
N ALA A 91 -4.87 -21.33 2.43
CA ALA A 91 -3.55 -21.93 2.26
C ALA A 91 -3.47 -22.87 1.06
N GLY A 92 -4.57 -23.57 0.73
CA GLY A 92 -4.67 -24.39 -0.47
C GLY A 92 -4.55 -23.56 -1.75
N LEU A 93 -5.30 -22.46 -1.82
CA LEU A 93 -5.30 -21.53 -2.96
C LEU A 93 -3.96 -20.80 -3.11
N LEU A 94 -3.38 -20.32 -2.01
CA LEU A 94 -2.06 -19.67 -2.02
C LEU A 94 -0.97 -20.61 -2.55
N ARG A 95 -0.96 -21.89 -2.13
CA ARG A 95 -0.02 -22.89 -2.66
C ARG A 95 -0.23 -23.17 -4.15
N ALA A 96 -1.48 -23.30 -4.57
CA ALA A 96 -1.82 -23.53 -5.99
C ALA A 96 -1.36 -22.36 -6.88
N ALA A 97 -1.37 -21.14 -6.34
CA ALA A 97 -0.85 -19.93 -6.99
C ALA A 97 0.68 -19.75 -6.87
N GLY A 98 1.42 -20.76 -6.41
CA GLY A 98 2.89 -20.70 -6.30
C GLY A 98 3.43 -20.11 -5.00
N GLY A 99 2.56 -19.78 -4.04
CA GLY A 99 2.93 -19.23 -2.75
C GLY A 99 3.69 -20.23 -1.86
N VAL A 100 4.78 -19.76 -1.26
CA VAL A 100 5.58 -20.52 -0.28
C VAL A 100 5.25 -20.06 1.14
N ALA A 101 4.76 -20.96 1.98
CA ALA A 101 4.46 -20.64 3.37
C ALA A 101 5.73 -20.38 4.18
N LEU A 102 5.76 -19.27 4.92
CA LEU A 102 6.85 -18.87 5.83
C LEU A 102 6.47 -19.07 7.31
N GLY A 103 5.23 -19.49 7.56
CA GLY A 103 4.72 -19.80 8.88
C GLY A 103 4.35 -18.56 9.70
N ARG A 104 4.17 -18.78 11.01
CA ARG A 104 3.58 -17.80 11.93
C ARG A 104 4.57 -16.75 12.43
N GLY A 105 5.87 -17.04 12.40
CA GLY A 105 6.92 -16.16 12.94
C GLY A 105 6.89 -14.76 12.32
N PRO A 106 7.05 -14.65 10.98
CA PRO A 106 7.01 -13.35 10.31
C PRO A 106 5.65 -12.66 10.45
N GLY A 107 4.53 -13.40 10.34
CA GLY A 107 3.19 -12.84 10.53
C GLY A 107 2.97 -12.24 11.93
N ARG A 108 3.45 -12.91 12.99
CA ARG A 108 3.42 -12.38 14.38
C ARG A 108 4.34 -11.16 14.56
N SER A 109 5.50 -11.16 13.92
CA SER A 109 6.43 -10.03 13.95
C SER A 109 5.80 -8.79 13.31
N TRP A 110 5.27 -8.94 12.09
CA TRP A 110 4.55 -7.90 11.39
C TRP A 110 3.38 -7.34 12.22
N LEU A 111 2.57 -8.24 12.79
CA LEU A 111 1.45 -7.87 13.63
C LEU A 111 1.84 -7.00 14.83
N LYS A 112 3.00 -7.28 15.44
CA LYS A 112 3.55 -6.52 16.57
C LYS A 112 4.11 -5.16 16.12
N ALA A 113 4.77 -5.09 14.97
CA ALA A 113 5.52 -3.93 14.51
C ALA A 113 4.73 -2.96 13.61
N ARG A 114 3.54 -3.34 13.13
CA ARG A 114 2.77 -2.57 12.13
C ARG A 114 2.46 -1.11 12.52
N PHE A 115 2.46 -0.78 13.81
CA PHE A 115 2.22 0.58 14.30
C PHE A 115 3.51 1.38 14.55
N SER A 116 4.68 0.80 14.27
CA SER A 116 5.97 1.44 14.57
C SER A 116 6.46 2.37 13.45
N ALA A 117 5.97 2.23 12.22
CA ALA A 117 6.45 2.99 11.07
C ALA A 117 6.34 4.53 11.21
N PRO A 118 5.26 5.10 11.79
CA PRO A 118 5.17 6.55 11.99
C PRO A 118 6.27 7.11 12.91
N TYR A 119 6.70 6.37 13.93
CA TYR A 119 7.81 6.78 14.80
C TYR A 119 9.15 6.78 14.07
N LEU A 120 9.36 5.82 13.16
CA LEU A 120 10.56 5.78 12.32
C LEU A 120 10.59 6.97 11.34
N ARG A 121 9.44 7.39 10.81
CA ARG A 121 9.35 8.59 9.96
C ARG A 121 9.88 9.82 10.68
N ASP A 122 9.46 10.04 11.92
CA ASP A 122 9.85 11.25 12.66
C ASP A 122 11.39 11.30 12.86
N GLU A 123 12.01 10.17 13.23
CA GLU A 123 13.48 10.02 13.29
C GLU A 123 14.19 10.21 11.94
N MET A 124 13.55 9.81 10.84
CA MET A 124 14.09 9.98 9.48
C MET A 124 14.04 11.45 9.05
N LEU A 125 12.96 12.17 9.38
CA LEU A 125 12.81 13.60 9.09
C LEU A 125 13.91 14.43 9.77
N ASP A 126 14.20 14.14 11.05
CA ASP A 126 15.29 14.79 11.80
C ASP A 126 16.67 14.58 11.18
N ARG A 127 16.81 13.54 10.35
CA ARG A 127 18.06 13.18 9.64
C ARG A 127 18.06 13.63 8.18
N GLY A 128 17.13 14.50 7.79
CA GLY A 128 17.04 15.02 6.43
C GLY A 128 16.51 14.00 5.43
N VAL A 129 15.63 13.09 5.86
CA VAL A 129 15.01 12.08 5.01
C VAL A 129 13.49 12.25 5.04
N MET A 130 12.92 12.58 3.88
CA MET A 130 11.49 12.65 3.65
C MET A 130 10.93 11.23 3.60
N VAL A 131 9.85 11.00 4.32
CA VAL A 131 9.05 9.77 4.22
C VAL A 131 7.59 10.18 4.13
N GLU A 132 6.93 9.74 3.07
CA GLU A 132 5.54 10.04 2.84
C GLU A 132 4.83 8.83 2.24
N THR A 133 3.51 8.85 2.36
CA THR A 133 2.60 7.84 1.86
C THR A 133 1.53 8.44 0.96
N LEU A 134 1.08 7.66 -0.02
CA LEU A 134 -0.10 7.95 -0.80
C LEU A 134 -0.81 6.64 -1.11
N GLU A 135 -2.11 6.70 -1.36
CA GLU A 135 -2.92 5.51 -1.50
C GLU A 135 -4.04 5.74 -2.51
N THR A 136 -4.44 4.65 -3.16
CA THR A 136 -5.46 4.65 -4.20
C THR A 136 -6.10 3.26 -4.27
N ALA A 137 -7.10 3.10 -5.12
CA ALA A 137 -7.65 1.81 -5.50
C ALA A 137 -7.99 1.79 -6.98
N THR A 138 -7.99 0.59 -7.57
CA THR A 138 -8.43 0.38 -8.95
C THR A 138 -8.89 -1.07 -9.14
N THR A 139 -9.35 -1.38 -10.35
CA THR A 139 -9.78 -2.73 -10.73
C THR A 139 -8.61 -3.69 -10.90
N TRP A 140 -8.87 -4.99 -10.74
CA TRP A 140 -7.84 -6.02 -10.89
C TRP A 140 -7.13 -5.98 -12.25
N SER A 141 -7.88 -5.75 -13.33
CA SER A 141 -7.33 -5.65 -14.70
C SER A 141 -6.41 -4.44 -14.90
N ASN A 142 -6.52 -3.40 -14.07
CA ASN A 142 -5.74 -2.17 -14.17
C ASN A 142 -4.64 -2.06 -13.11
N LEU A 143 -4.62 -2.96 -12.12
CA LEU A 143 -3.77 -2.85 -10.93
C LEU A 143 -2.29 -2.66 -11.25
N HIS A 144 -1.76 -3.44 -12.18
CA HIS A 144 -0.35 -3.38 -12.57
C HIS A 144 0.01 -2.13 -13.37
N HIS A 145 -0.89 -1.69 -14.25
CA HIS A 145 -0.71 -0.45 -15.00
C HIS A 145 -0.65 0.75 -14.04
N LEU A 146 -1.62 0.86 -13.13
CA LEU A 146 -1.65 1.91 -12.13
C LEU A 146 -0.43 1.86 -11.21
N TYR A 147 -0.05 0.68 -10.74
CA TYR A 147 1.16 0.49 -9.91
C TYR A 147 2.41 1.04 -10.60
N ALA A 148 2.64 0.66 -11.87
CA ALA A 148 3.79 1.09 -12.63
C ALA A 148 3.79 2.59 -12.90
N ALA A 149 2.64 3.16 -13.28
CA ALA A 149 2.49 4.58 -13.58
C ALA A 149 2.78 5.46 -12.35
N VAL A 150 2.17 5.16 -11.21
CA VAL A 150 2.35 5.93 -9.97
C VAL A 150 3.77 5.79 -9.43
N ALA A 151 4.32 4.56 -9.42
CA ALA A 151 5.69 4.35 -8.96
C ALA A 151 6.71 5.03 -9.89
N GLY A 152 6.45 5.05 -11.19
CA GLY A 152 7.26 5.77 -12.18
C GLY A 152 7.26 7.28 -11.94
N ALA A 153 6.08 7.88 -11.82
CA ALA A 153 5.93 9.33 -11.59
C ALA A 153 6.60 9.79 -10.29
N LEU A 154 6.45 9.03 -9.20
CA LEU A 154 7.14 9.30 -7.94
C LEU A 154 8.67 9.20 -8.08
N ARG A 155 9.17 8.15 -8.75
CA ARG A 155 10.60 7.99 -8.97
C ARG A 155 11.17 9.12 -9.80
N GLU A 156 10.49 9.51 -10.88
CA GLU A 156 10.92 10.59 -11.77
C GLU A 156 10.94 11.95 -11.05
N SER A 157 9.85 12.33 -10.38
CA SER A 157 9.73 13.61 -9.66
C SER A 157 10.79 13.78 -8.55
N LEU A 158 11.21 12.66 -7.95
CA LEU A 158 12.22 12.64 -6.89
C LEU A 158 13.65 12.39 -7.39
N ALA A 159 13.83 11.78 -8.57
CA ALA A 159 15.16 11.45 -9.13
C ALA A 159 15.94 12.67 -9.61
N ALA A 160 15.25 13.72 -10.07
CA ALA A 160 15.87 14.98 -10.53
C ALA A 160 16.69 15.72 -9.45
N ARG A 161 16.76 15.18 -8.23
CA ARG A 161 17.23 15.84 -7.01
C ARG A 161 18.54 15.25 -6.44
N GLY A 162 19.23 14.39 -7.21
CA GLY A 162 20.62 13.97 -6.94
C GLY A 162 20.80 12.78 -6.00
N THR A 163 19.72 12.17 -5.51
CA THR A 163 19.75 10.89 -4.77
C THR A 163 18.55 10.04 -5.18
N PRO A 164 18.74 8.76 -5.57
CA PRO A 164 17.62 7.90 -5.94
C PRO A 164 16.62 7.75 -4.80
N PRO A 165 15.31 7.95 -5.04
CA PRO A 165 14.28 7.67 -4.06
C PRO A 165 14.08 6.16 -3.90
N LEU A 166 13.57 5.74 -2.74
CA LEU A 166 13.00 4.41 -2.55
C LEU A 166 11.47 4.53 -2.61
N VAL A 167 10.87 4.00 -3.67
CA VAL A 167 9.40 3.94 -3.83
C VAL A 167 8.95 2.49 -3.67
N MET A 168 8.10 2.27 -2.68
CA MET A 168 7.57 0.99 -2.26
C MET A 168 6.06 1.00 -2.35
N CYS A 169 5.45 -0.16 -2.56
CA CYS A 169 4.01 -0.32 -2.57
C CYS A 169 3.59 -1.61 -1.85
N HIS A 170 2.39 -1.62 -1.29
CA HIS A 170 1.69 -2.84 -0.93
C HIS A 170 0.22 -2.80 -1.31
N VAL A 171 -0.33 -3.99 -1.55
CA VAL A 171 -1.78 -4.19 -1.51
C VAL A 171 -2.22 -4.18 -0.05
N SER A 172 -3.15 -3.27 0.27
CA SER A 172 -3.66 -3.09 1.64
C SER A 172 -5.05 -3.70 1.86
N HIS A 173 -5.89 -3.71 0.83
CA HIS A 173 -7.27 -4.18 0.87
C HIS A 173 -7.64 -4.91 -0.43
N LEU A 174 -8.51 -5.91 -0.29
CA LEU A 174 -9.03 -6.72 -1.39
C LEU A 174 -10.52 -6.46 -1.55
N TYR A 175 -10.98 -6.42 -2.80
CA TYR A 175 -12.39 -6.32 -3.18
C TYR A 175 -12.67 -7.25 -4.35
N GLY A 176 -13.94 -7.65 -4.52
CA GLY A 176 -14.34 -8.51 -5.64
C GLY A 176 -13.91 -7.96 -7.01
N ALA A 177 -13.98 -6.63 -7.20
CA ALA A 177 -13.63 -5.95 -8.45
C ALA A 177 -12.18 -5.43 -8.52
N GLY A 178 -11.50 -5.25 -7.39
CA GLY A 178 -10.21 -4.56 -7.36
C GLY A 178 -9.47 -4.62 -6.04
N ALA A 179 -8.47 -3.77 -5.89
CA ALA A 179 -7.65 -3.70 -4.68
C ALA A 179 -7.15 -2.27 -4.43
N SER A 180 -6.82 -2.00 -3.17
CA SER A 180 -6.11 -0.78 -2.79
C SER A 180 -4.60 -0.96 -2.91
N LEU A 181 -3.94 0.02 -3.51
CA LEU A 181 -2.49 0.17 -3.54
C LEU A 181 -2.10 1.28 -2.57
N TYR A 182 -1.15 0.98 -1.69
CA TYR A 182 -0.61 1.92 -0.72
C TYR A 182 0.88 2.07 -0.94
N PHE A 183 1.28 3.26 -1.35
CA PHE A 183 2.66 3.61 -1.63
C PHE A 183 3.28 4.28 -0.42
N THR A 184 4.56 3.95 -0.20
CA THR A 184 5.45 4.66 0.70
C THR A 184 6.67 5.07 -0.11
N PHE A 185 7.05 6.33 -0.07
CA PHE A 185 8.26 6.82 -0.74
C PHE A 185 9.17 7.55 0.24
N ILE A 186 10.47 7.28 0.06
CA ILE A 186 11.55 7.80 0.89
C ILE A 186 12.54 8.52 -0.02
N ALA A 187 12.90 9.75 0.33
CA ALA A 187 13.87 10.53 -0.42
C ALA A 187 14.65 11.46 0.50
N ARG A 188 15.79 11.98 0.05
CA ARG A 188 16.52 13.02 0.78
C ARG A 188 15.70 14.32 0.80
N LEU A 189 15.57 14.95 1.97
CA LEU A 189 14.98 16.29 2.09
C LEU A 189 15.90 17.33 1.46
N GLN A 190 15.31 18.27 0.72
CA GLN A 190 15.99 19.46 0.23
C GLN A 190 15.90 20.58 1.26
N GLY A 191 17.04 21.18 1.60
CA GLY A 191 17.13 22.17 2.68
C GLY A 191 16.45 23.52 2.37
N GLU A 192 16.37 23.92 1.10
CA GLU A 192 15.87 25.25 0.73
C GLU A 192 14.35 25.30 0.51
N ALA A 193 13.73 24.20 0.08
CA ALA A 193 12.30 24.14 -0.25
C ALA A 193 11.69 22.72 -0.07
N PRO A 194 11.67 22.17 1.15
CA PRO A 194 11.17 20.80 1.38
C PRO A 194 9.68 20.63 1.06
N LEU A 195 8.87 21.68 1.25
CA LEU A 195 7.45 21.65 0.93
C LEU A 195 7.19 21.62 -0.58
N ASP A 196 7.96 22.36 -1.38
CA ASP A 196 7.84 22.34 -2.83
C ASP A 196 8.27 20.98 -3.40
N GLN A 197 9.30 20.37 -2.81
CA GLN A 197 9.70 19.00 -3.13
C GLN A 197 8.56 18.01 -2.86
N TRP A 198 7.95 18.09 -1.67
CA TRP A 198 6.83 17.25 -1.30
C TRP A 198 5.64 17.46 -2.22
N TRP A 199 5.26 18.71 -2.49
CA TRP A 199 4.13 19.04 -3.34
C TRP A 199 4.32 18.58 -4.79
N ALA A 200 5.53 18.72 -5.35
CA ALA A 200 5.85 18.22 -6.68
C ALA A 200 5.75 16.69 -6.76
N ALA A 201 6.19 15.96 -5.72
CA ALA A 201 6.10 14.51 -5.68
C ALA A 201 4.64 14.03 -5.50
N LYS A 202 3.90 14.65 -4.58
CA LYS A 202 2.48 14.36 -4.34
C LYS A 202 1.64 14.65 -5.59
N SER A 203 1.86 15.80 -6.22
CA SER A 203 1.12 16.18 -7.43
C SER A 203 1.38 15.19 -8.57
N ALA A 204 2.64 14.85 -8.84
CA ALA A 204 2.99 13.87 -9.86
C ALA A 204 2.34 12.49 -9.60
N GLY A 205 2.34 12.04 -8.34
CA GLY A 205 1.68 10.79 -7.94
C GLY A 205 0.16 10.83 -8.14
N CYS A 206 -0.51 11.90 -7.69
CA CYS A 206 -1.95 12.08 -7.83
C CYS A 206 -2.40 12.25 -9.29
N ASP A 207 -1.62 12.96 -10.10
CA ASP A 207 -1.86 13.06 -11.54
C ASP A 207 -1.73 11.72 -12.23
N ALA A 208 -0.71 10.92 -11.88
CA ALA A 208 -0.56 9.56 -12.39
C ALA A 208 -1.73 8.66 -11.96
N ILE A 209 -2.20 8.78 -10.72
CA ILE A 209 -3.35 8.01 -10.22
C ILE A 209 -4.56 8.21 -11.14
N LEU A 210 -4.99 9.45 -11.32
CA LEU A 210 -6.20 9.74 -12.09
C LEU A 210 -6.04 9.50 -13.58
N SER A 211 -4.85 9.77 -14.13
CA SER A 211 -4.58 9.55 -15.55
C SER A 211 -4.51 8.06 -15.91
N SER A 212 -4.23 7.20 -14.92
CA SER A 212 -4.18 5.74 -15.07
C SER A 212 -5.39 5.03 -14.46
N GLY A 213 -6.51 5.73 -14.19
CA GLY A 213 -7.77 5.10 -13.78
C GLY A 213 -7.79 4.54 -12.35
N GLY A 214 -7.04 5.14 -11.43
CA GLY A 214 -7.24 4.99 -9.99
C GLY A 214 -8.14 6.09 -9.42
N THR A 215 -8.72 5.86 -8.24
CA THR A 215 -9.42 6.90 -7.45
C THR A 215 -8.40 7.72 -6.65
N ILE A 216 -8.63 9.04 -6.50
CA ILE A 216 -7.71 9.96 -5.82
C ILE A 216 -7.41 9.57 -4.36
N SER A 217 -8.32 8.84 -3.71
CA SER A 217 -8.12 8.30 -2.37
C SER A 217 -8.98 7.05 -2.18
N HIS A 218 -8.44 6.05 -1.49
CA HIS A 218 -9.24 4.91 -1.01
C HIS A 218 -9.65 5.10 0.47
N HIS A 219 -8.81 5.71 1.32
CA HIS A 219 -9.15 5.90 2.74
C HIS A 219 -8.51 7.10 3.44
N HIS A 220 -7.54 7.80 2.86
CA HIS A 220 -6.99 9.04 3.45
C HIS A 220 -7.96 10.23 3.33
N ALA A 221 -8.95 10.12 2.45
CA ALA A 221 -9.89 11.17 2.06
C ALA A 221 -9.21 12.34 1.32
N VAL A 222 -9.98 13.40 1.10
CA VAL A 222 -9.60 14.48 0.19
C VAL A 222 -8.76 15.53 0.93
N GLY A 223 -9.36 16.22 1.91
CA GLY A 223 -8.67 17.30 2.63
C GLY A 223 -8.17 18.39 1.68
N ARG A 224 -7.24 19.24 2.11
CA ARG A 224 -6.63 20.23 1.19
C ARG A 224 -5.72 19.58 0.17
N ASP A 225 -5.08 18.49 0.57
CA ASP A 225 -4.02 17.82 -0.19
C ASP A 225 -4.54 17.22 -1.49
N HIS A 226 -5.79 16.76 -1.54
CA HIS A 226 -6.37 16.19 -2.77
C HIS A 226 -7.50 17.03 -3.38
N THR A 227 -7.94 18.14 -2.75
CA THR A 227 -8.95 19.06 -3.33
C THR A 227 -8.67 19.42 -4.79
N PRO A 228 -7.43 19.73 -5.23
CA PRO A 228 -7.16 20.12 -6.62
C PRO A 228 -7.60 19.09 -7.67
N TRP A 229 -7.77 17.83 -7.28
CA TRP A 229 -8.15 16.73 -8.17
C TRP A 229 -9.63 16.39 -8.14
N MET A 230 -10.42 17.01 -7.27
CA MET A 230 -11.84 16.67 -7.10
C MET A 230 -12.67 16.89 -8.37
N GLY A 231 -12.38 17.92 -9.17
CA GLY A 231 -13.04 18.10 -10.47
C GLY A 231 -12.82 16.94 -11.43
N ARG A 232 -11.65 16.29 -11.39
CA ARG A 232 -11.35 15.09 -12.19
C ARG A 232 -11.93 13.81 -11.58
N GLU A 233 -12.01 13.73 -10.25
CA GLU A 233 -12.53 12.55 -9.54
C GLU A 233 -14.06 12.42 -9.67
N VAL A 234 -14.80 13.49 -9.38
CA VAL A 234 -16.29 13.44 -9.32
C VAL A 234 -16.98 14.20 -10.45
N GLY A 235 -16.23 14.94 -11.27
CA GLY A 235 -16.78 15.80 -12.33
C GLY A 235 -17.49 17.05 -11.80
N GLU A 236 -17.77 17.99 -12.71
CA GLU A 236 -18.44 19.25 -12.36
C GLU A 236 -19.81 19.03 -11.70
N LEU A 237 -20.62 18.11 -12.23
CA LEU A 237 -21.92 17.77 -11.63
C LEU A 237 -21.77 17.20 -10.22
N GLY A 238 -20.74 16.39 -9.96
CA GLY A 238 -20.46 15.88 -8.63
C GLY A 238 -20.07 17.00 -7.66
N LEU A 239 -19.25 17.96 -8.12
CA LEU A 239 -18.93 19.16 -7.35
C LEU A 239 -20.17 20.01 -7.04
N ASP A 240 -21.08 20.18 -8.01
CA ASP A 240 -22.32 20.95 -7.82
C ASP A 240 -23.24 20.31 -6.79
N VAL A 241 -23.37 18.98 -6.80
CA VAL A 241 -24.14 18.24 -5.79
C VAL A 241 -23.53 18.43 -4.40
N LEU A 242 -22.20 18.32 -4.28
CA LEU A 242 -21.50 18.54 -3.01
C LEU A 242 -21.67 19.98 -2.51
N ARG A 243 -21.57 20.97 -3.41
CA ARG A 243 -21.75 22.39 -3.09
C ARG A 243 -23.16 22.70 -2.63
N ALA A 244 -24.18 22.21 -3.34
CA ALA A 244 -25.58 22.38 -2.96
C ALA A 244 -25.88 21.76 -1.58
N ALA A 245 -25.32 20.59 -1.27
CA ALA A 245 -25.46 19.98 0.05
C ALA A 245 -24.77 20.81 1.14
N LYS A 246 -23.56 21.31 0.86
CA LYS A 246 -22.79 22.17 1.79
C LYS A 246 -23.53 23.46 2.10
N GLU A 247 -24.00 24.18 1.09
CA GLU A 247 -24.74 25.44 1.25
C GLU A 247 -26.06 25.24 2.03
N ARG A 248 -26.75 24.11 1.80
CA ARG A 248 -28.01 23.81 2.50
C ARG A 248 -27.81 23.48 3.98
N LEU A 249 -26.74 22.76 4.30
CA LEU A 249 -26.46 22.26 5.65
C LEU A 249 -25.55 23.18 6.47
N ASP A 250 -24.78 24.05 5.82
CA ASP A 250 -23.84 25.00 6.42
C ASP A 250 -23.83 26.33 5.65
N PRO A 251 -24.94 27.07 5.67
CA PRO A 251 -25.08 28.32 4.90
C PRO A 251 -24.07 29.40 5.29
N ASP A 252 -23.59 29.37 6.54
CA ASP A 252 -22.58 30.32 7.05
C ASP A 252 -21.13 29.84 6.79
N GLY A 253 -20.95 28.63 6.26
CA GLY A 253 -19.64 28.08 5.87
C GLY A 253 -18.68 27.80 7.03
N ILE A 254 -19.17 27.60 8.25
CA ILE A 254 -18.33 27.50 9.45
C ILE A 254 -17.70 26.11 9.64
N MET A 255 -18.27 25.06 9.04
CA MET A 255 -17.80 23.69 9.23
C MET A 255 -16.62 23.36 8.31
N ASN A 256 -15.41 23.64 8.78
CA ASN A 256 -14.14 23.23 8.18
C ASN A 256 -13.99 23.62 6.69
N PRO A 257 -13.88 24.92 6.37
CA PRO A 257 -13.88 25.42 4.99
C PRO A 257 -12.65 24.98 4.18
N GLY A 258 -12.86 24.80 2.87
CA GLY A 258 -11.82 24.56 1.86
C GLY A 258 -11.19 23.16 1.88
N LYS A 259 -11.95 22.11 2.22
CA LYS A 259 -11.42 20.73 2.39
C LYS A 259 -11.88 19.69 1.38
N LEU A 260 -12.86 20.00 0.54
CA LEU A 260 -13.47 19.00 -0.35
C LEU A 260 -13.86 19.60 -1.69
N ILE A 261 -14.44 20.80 -1.66
CA ILE A 261 -14.88 21.51 -2.86
C ILE A 261 -13.80 22.54 -3.19
N PRO A 262 -13.21 22.53 -4.39
CA PRO A 262 -12.34 23.60 -4.86
C PRO A 262 -13.06 24.95 -4.83
N GLU A 263 -12.32 26.03 -4.58
CA GLU A 263 -12.84 27.40 -4.68
C GLU A 263 -13.23 27.78 -6.11
#